data_AF-A0A8B9N891-F1
#
_entry.id   AF-A0A8B9N891-F1
#
_cell.length_a   1.000
_cell.length_b   1.000
_cell.length_c   1.000
_cell.angle_alpha   90.00
_cell.angle_beta   90.00
_cell.angle_gamma   90.00
#
_symmetry.space_group_name_H-M   'P 1'
#
loop_
_entity.id
_entity.type
_entity.pdbx_description
1 polymer ?
#
loop_
_entity_poly.entity_id
_entity_poly.type
_entity_poly.pdbx_seq_one_letter_code
_entity_poly.pdbx_strand_id
1 'polypeptide(L)'
;MNVTSLFSFTSPAVKRLLGWKQGDEEEKWAEKAVDALVKKLKKKKGAMEELEKALSCPGQPSNCVTIPRSLDGRLQVSHRKGLPHVIYCRVWRWPDLQSHHELKPLECCEFPFGSKQKEVCINPYHYKRVESPVLPPVLVPRHSEYNPQHSLLAQFRNLGQNEPHMPHNGGHV
;
A
#
# COMPACT_ATOMS: atom_id res chain seq x y z
N MET A 1 10.27 -21.03 -31.67
CA MET A 1 9.81 -21.51 -30.35
C MET A 1 10.74 -20.91 -29.32
N ASN A 2 10.31 -19.88 -28.61
CA ASN A 2 11.18 -19.05 -27.77
C ASN A 2 11.33 -19.70 -26.38
N VAL A 3 12.46 -20.37 -26.14
CA VAL A 3 12.79 -21.05 -24.88
C VAL A 3 13.43 -20.08 -23.89
N THR A 4 12.64 -19.12 -23.41
CA THR A 4 13.11 -18.13 -22.43
C THR A 4 12.11 -17.95 -21.28
N SER A 5 11.75 -19.04 -20.58
CA SER A 5 11.05 -18.91 -19.29
C SER A 5 11.05 -20.18 -18.45
N LEU A 6 12.22 -20.74 -18.10
CA LEU A 6 12.26 -21.95 -17.25
C LEU A 6 13.02 -21.82 -15.93
N PHE A 7 13.60 -20.66 -15.61
CA PHE A 7 14.17 -20.45 -14.27
C PHE A 7 13.95 -19.01 -13.81
N SER A 8 12.82 -18.76 -13.15
CA SER A 8 12.74 -17.65 -12.19
C SER A 8 13.73 -17.99 -11.07
N PHE A 9 14.94 -17.43 -11.13
CA PHE A 9 16.01 -17.68 -10.18
C PHE A 9 15.69 -16.95 -8.85
N THR A 10 14.70 -17.44 -8.12
CA THR A 10 14.39 -16.96 -6.79
C THR A 10 15.48 -17.42 -5.83
N SER A 11 15.93 -16.52 -4.94
CA SER A 11 16.89 -16.90 -3.90
C SER A 11 16.28 -18.02 -3.04
N PRO A 12 17.06 -19.02 -2.58
CA PRO A 12 16.54 -20.10 -1.73
C PRO A 12 15.77 -19.61 -0.50
N ALA A 13 16.17 -18.47 0.08
CA ALA A 13 15.45 -17.84 1.18
C ALA A 13 14.06 -17.33 0.76
N VAL A 14 13.92 -16.77 -0.44
CA VAL A 14 12.62 -16.32 -0.98
C VAL A 14 11.70 -17.53 -1.19
N LYS A 15 12.23 -18.63 -1.74
CA LYS A 15 11.47 -19.86 -1.93
C LYS A 15 10.96 -20.44 -0.59
N ARG A 16 11.80 -20.44 0.45
CA ARG A 16 11.37 -20.87 1.80
C ARG A 16 10.29 -19.97 2.38
N LEU A 17 10.46 -18.66 2.31
CA LEU A 17 9.47 -17.71 2.84
C LEU A 17 8.15 -17.73 2.06
N LEU A 18 8.18 -17.99 0.76
CA LEU A 18 6.98 -18.17 -0.06
C LEU A 18 6.23 -19.47 0.24
N GLY A 19 6.92 -20.49 0.80
CA GLY A 19 6.26 -21.72 1.27
C GLY A 19 5.21 -21.48 2.37
N TRP A 20 5.26 -20.34 3.05
CA TRP A 20 4.30 -19.92 4.08
C TRP A 20 3.23 -18.94 3.54
N LYS A 21 3.26 -18.60 2.25
CA LYS A 21 2.31 -17.67 1.65
C LYS A 21 0.88 -18.24 1.75
N GLN A 22 -0.09 -17.36 1.98
CA GLN A 22 -1.51 -17.67 1.93
C GLN A 22 -2.12 -17.26 0.57
N GLY A 23 -3.00 -18.12 0.02
CA GLY A 23 -3.67 -17.93 -1.26
C GLY A 23 -2.76 -18.07 -2.49
N ASP A 24 -3.37 -18.06 -3.66
CA ASP A 24 -2.74 -18.22 -4.99
C ASP A 24 -2.80 -16.91 -5.81
N GLU A 25 -3.83 -16.09 -5.60
CA GLU A 25 -3.94 -14.79 -6.26
C GLU A 25 -2.71 -13.90 -5.95
N GLU A 26 -2.17 -13.28 -7.01
CA GLU A 26 -1.07 -12.32 -6.96
C GLU A 26 0.35 -12.85 -6.61
N GLU A 27 0.59 -14.15 -6.80
CA GLU A 27 1.86 -14.83 -6.51
C GLU A 27 3.11 -14.10 -7.03
N LYS A 28 3.12 -13.68 -8.30
CA LYS A 28 4.27 -12.98 -8.91
C LYS A 28 4.61 -11.66 -8.22
N TRP A 29 3.62 -10.96 -7.66
CA TRP A 29 3.88 -9.72 -6.93
C TRP A 29 4.36 -10.01 -5.51
N ALA A 30 3.76 -11.01 -4.85
CA ALA A 30 4.19 -11.47 -3.52
C ALA A 30 5.66 -11.94 -3.54
N GLU A 31 6.08 -12.67 -4.57
CA GLU A 31 7.48 -13.08 -4.79
C GLU A 31 8.42 -11.87 -4.82
N LYS A 32 8.07 -10.82 -5.58
CA LYS A 32 8.87 -9.58 -5.63
C LYS A 32 8.90 -8.85 -4.28
N ALA A 33 7.81 -8.88 -3.51
CA ALA A 33 7.73 -8.27 -2.19
C ALA A 33 8.60 -9.00 -1.16
N VAL A 34 8.59 -10.33 -1.20
CA VAL A 34 9.44 -11.18 -0.35
C VAL A 34 10.90 -11.06 -0.76
N ASP A 35 11.22 -11.04 -2.05
CA ASP A 35 12.59 -10.81 -2.54
C ASP A 35 13.16 -9.46 -2.08
N ALA A 36 12.36 -8.39 -2.20
CA ALA A 36 12.73 -7.08 -1.69
C ALA A 36 12.93 -7.07 -0.16
N LEU A 37 12.15 -7.85 0.59
CA LEU A 37 12.32 -8.00 2.03
C LEU A 37 13.62 -8.73 2.36
N VAL A 38 13.86 -9.89 1.75
CA VAL A 38 15.04 -10.73 1.98
C VAL A 38 16.31 -9.91 1.75
N LYS A 39 16.36 -9.09 0.69
CA LYS A 39 17.48 -8.18 0.44
C LYS A 39 17.72 -7.16 1.55
N LYS A 40 16.65 -6.69 2.21
CA LYS A 40 16.75 -5.77 3.36
C LYS A 40 17.18 -6.51 4.63
N LEU A 41 16.60 -7.69 4.91
CA LEU A 41 16.90 -8.47 6.11
C LEU A 41 18.31 -9.06 6.08
N LYS A 42 18.84 -9.42 4.90
CA LYS A 42 20.24 -9.86 4.75
C LYS A 42 21.28 -8.84 5.22
N LYS A 43 20.91 -7.55 5.33
CA LYS A 43 21.79 -6.49 5.87
C LYS A 43 21.82 -6.48 7.41
N LYS A 44 20.88 -7.16 8.07
CA LYS A 44 20.76 -7.28 9.52
C LYS A 44 21.02 -8.72 9.95
N LYS A 45 22.08 -8.95 10.74
CA LYS A 45 22.40 -10.28 11.26
C LYS A 45 21.25 -10.81 12.13
N GLY A 46 20.82 -12.06 11.92
CA GLY A 46 19.78 -12.72 12.72
C GLY A 46 18.33 -12.40 12.33
N ALA A 47 18.09 -11.36 11.52
CA ALA A 47 16.73 -10.92 11.21
C ALA A 47 15.99 -11.89 10.26
N MET A 48 16.73 -12.65 9.45
CA MET A 48 16.16 -13.61 8.53
C MET A 48 15.73 -14.88 9.28
N GLU A 49 16.59 -15.36 10.17
CA GLU A 49 16.37 -16.51 11.02
C GLU A 49 15.19 -16.28 11.97
N GLU A 50 15.08 -15.08 12.55
CA GLU A 50 13.96 -14.71 13.41
C GLU A 50 12.62 -14.68 12.64
N LEU A 51 12.63 -14.22 11.38
CA LEU A 51 11.44 -14.25 10.54
C LEU A 51 11.03 -15.69 10.20
N GLU A 52 11.98 -16.53 9.81
CA GLU A 52 11.72 -17.96 9.54
C GLU A 52 11.18 -18.67 10.80
N LYS A 53 11.73 -18.38 11.97
CA LYS A 53 11.24 -18.89 13.26
C LYS A 53 9.80 -18.45 13.53
N ALA A 54 9.50 -17.17 13.34
CA ALA A 54 8.14 -16.65 13.54
C ALA A 54 7.12 -17.33 12.60
N LEU A 55 7.49 -17.56 11.33
CA LEU A 55 6.63 -18.21 10.35
C LEU A 55 6.46 -19.72 10.58
N SER A 56 7.50 -20.41 11.01
CA SER A 56 7.49 -21.87 11.21
C SER A 56 6.82 -22.34 12.50
N CYS A 57 6.83 -21.52 13.55
CA CYS A 57 6.20 -21.83 14.83
C CYS A 57 5.12 -20.81 15.22
N PRO A 58 3.97 -20.75 14.51
CA PRO A 58 2.86 -19.88 14.88
C PRO A 58 2.41 -20.18 16.32
N GLY A 59 2.38 -19.15 17.18
CA GLY A 59 1.96 -19.27 18.58
C GLY A 59 3.11 -19.30 19.60
N GLN A 60 4.37 -19.46 19.16
CA GLN A 60 5.51 -19.18 20.02
C GLN A 60 5.89 -17.69 19.99
N PRO A 61 6.33 -17.10 21.11
CA PRO A 61 6.85 -15.74 21.11
C PRO A 61 8.08 -15.64 20.19
N SER A 62 8.09 -14.61 19.36
CA SER A 62 9.18 -14.28 18.43
C SER A 62 9.55 -12.80 18.57
N ASN A 63 10.79 -12.45 18.22
CA ASN A 63 11.26 -11.08 18.30
C ASN A 63 10.73 -10.22 17.13
N CYS A 64 10.88 -8.91 17.24
CA CYS A 64 10.53 -8.00 16.15
C CYS A 64 11.48 -8.18 14.96
N VAL A 65 10.90 -8.35 13.78
CA VAL A 65 11.65 -8.31 12.51
C VAL A 65 11.37 -6.95 11.87
N THR A 66 12.38 -6.08 11.82
CA THR A 66 12.19 -4.67 11.48
C THR A 66 12.88 -4.26 10.18
N ILE A 67 12.27 -3.31 9.47
CA ILE A 67 12.87 -2.62 8.31
C ILE A 67 12.84 -1.09 8.51
N PRO A 68 13.73 -0.33 7.83
CA PRO A 68 13.71 1.13 7.87
C PRO A 68 12.38 1.69 7.39
N ARG A 69 11.85 2.66 8.14
CA ARG A 69 10.60 3.36 7.85
C ARG A 69 10.84 4.50 6.85
N SER A 70 10.10 4.51 5.75
CA SER A 70 10.04 5.66 4.82
C SER A 70 9.38 6.87 5.48
N LEU A 71 9.63 8.07 4.96
CA LEU A 71 9.02 9.32 5.47
C LEU A 71 7.49 9.28 5.50
N ASP A 72 6.88 8.72 4.45
CA ASP A 72 5.43 8.54 4.34
C ASP A 72 4.94 7.18 4.88
N GLY A 73 5.84 6.36 5.43
CA GLY A 73 5.56 5.02 5.94
C GLY A 73 5.26 3.97 4.87
N ARG A 74 5.32 4.29 3.57
CA ARG A 74 5.01 3.36 2.49
C ARG A 74 6.26 2.67 1.94
N LEU A 75 6.09 1.41 1.56
CA LEU A 75 7.05 0.61 0.82
C LEU A 75 6.58 0.47 -0.63
N GLN A 76 7.49 0.73 -1.58
CA GLN A 76 7.24 0.53 -3.00
C GLN A 76 7.83 -0.81 -3.46
N VAL A 77 7.00 -1.67 -4.04
CA VAL A 77 7.39 -2.95 -4.64
C VAL A 77 6.78 -3.05 -6.04
N SER A 78 7.62 -3.14 -7.07
CA SER A 78 7.19 -3.32 -8.47
C SER A 78 6.09 -2.34 -8.89
N HIS A 79 6.34 -1.04 -8.73
CA HIS A 79 5.43 0.08 -9.04
C HIS A 79 4.18 0.21 -8.16
N ARG A 80 3.98 -0.66 -7.16
CA ARG A 80 2.88 -0.55 -6.20
C ARG A 80 3.38 -0.04 -4.86
N LYS A 81 2.63 0.87 -4.23
CA LYS A 81 2.95 1.42 -2.90
C LYS A 81 1.95 0.88 -1.88
N GLY A 82 2.44 0.41 -0.75
CA GLY A 82 1.61 -0.07 0.35
C GLY A 82 2.33 0.05 1.69
N LEU A 83 1.61 -0.19 2.77
CA LEU A 83 2.21 -0.16 4.12
C LEU A 83 2.91 -1.49 4.39
N PRO A 84 4.17 -1.50 4.85
CA PRO A 84 4.96 -2.74 4.88
C PRO A 84 4.35 -3.83 5.76
N HIS A 85 3.86 -3.49 6.95
CA HIS A 85 3.19 -4.43 7.84
C HIS A 85 1.92 -5.04 7.20
N VAL A 86 1.13 -4.24 6.47
CA VAL A 86 -0.05 -4.74 5.74
C VAL A 86 0.35 -5.69 4.62
N ILE A 87 1.37 -5.32 3.82
CA ILE A 87 1.88 -6.16 2.72
C ILE A 87 2.27 -7.55 3.23
N TYR A 88 3.09 -7.61 4.28
CA TYR A 88 3.61 -8.88 4.78
C TYR A 88 2.59 -9.68 5.60
N CYS A 89 1.66 -9.03 6.30
CA CYS A 89 0.52 -9.72 6.90
C CYS A 89 -0.39 -10.33 5.83
N ARG A 90 -0.59 -9.65 4.69
CA ARG A 90 -1.38 -10.18 3.58
C ARG A 90 -0.72 -11.40 2.96
N VAL A 91 0.61 -11.36 2.78
CA VAL A 91 1.37 -12.48 2.20
C VAL A 91 1.28 -13.73 3.09
N TRP A 92 1.46 -13.63 4.40
CA TRP A 92 1.64 -14.81 5.27
C TRP A 92 0.46 -15.18 6.17
N ARG A 93 -0.57 -14.34 6.30
CA ARG A 93 -1.69 -14.61 7.23
C ARG A 93 -3.06 -14.40 6.62
N TRP A 94 -3.32 -13.21 6.08
CA TRP A 94 -4.68 -12.80 5.68
C TRP A 94 -4.69 -12.26 4.25
N PRO A 95 -4.83 -13.11 3.22
CA PRO A 95 -4.78 -12.67 1.82
C PRO A 95 -5.89 -11.67 1.48
N ASP A 96 -7.01 -11.73 2.20
CA ASP A 96 -8.18 -10.86 2.08
C ASP A 96 -8.09 -9.56 2.91
N LEU A 97 -6.98 -9.29 3.59
CA LEU A 97 -6.78 -8.08 4.38
C LEU A 97 -6.88 -6.84 3.50
N GLN A 98 -7.83 -5.93 3.75
CA GLN A 98 -8.10 -4.78 2.89
C GLN A 98 -7.22 -3.58 3.27
N SER A 99 -7.14 -3.26 4.56
CA SER A 99 -6.46 -2.05 5.02
C SER A 99 -5.76 -2.20 6.37
N HIS A 100 -4.98 -1.19 6.74
CA HIS A 100 -4.32 -1.14 8.05
C HIS A 100 -5.29 -0.98 9.23
N HIS A 101 -6.54 -0.54 9.00
CA HIS A 101 -7.54 -0.41 10.06
C HIS A 101 -7.96 -1.77 10.64
N GLU A 102 -7.79 -2.84 9.86
CA GLU A 102 -8.02 -4.21 10.31
C GLU A 102 -6.82 -4.80 11.08
N LEU A 103 -5.75 -4.04 11.34
CA LEU A 103 -4.59 -4.51 12.09
C LEU A 103 -4.39 -3.70 13.37
N LYS A 104 -4.25 -4.40 14.50
CA LYS A 104 -3.73 -3.81 15.75
C LYS A 104 -2.44 -4.51 16.16
N PRO A 105 -1.41 -3.78 16.63
CA PRO A 105 -0.21 -4.41 17.16
C PRO A 105 -0.53 -5.16 18.47
N LEU A 106 0.24 -6.20 18.73
CA LEU A 106 0.29 -6.87 20.03
C LEU A 106 1.23 -6.12 20.98
N GLU A 107 1.04 -6.32 22.28
CA GLU A 107 1.87 -5.68 23.33
C GLU A 107 3.35 -6.13 23.27
N CYS A 108 3.62 -7.33 22.75
CA CYS A 108 4.97 -7.84 22.54
C CYS A 108 5.74 -7.14 21.40
N CYS A 109 5.08 -6.27 20.62
CA CYS A 109 5.71 -5.58 19.50
C CYS A 109 6.33 -4.26 19.97
N GLU A 110 7.66 -4.18 19.96
CA GLU A 110 8.41 -2.98 20.34
C GLU A 110 8.42 -1.90 19.23
N PHE A 111 8.29 -2.32 17.96
CA PHE A 111 8.38 -1.44 16.79
C PHE A 111 7.10 -1.44 15.94
N PRO A 112 5.90 -1.24 16.51
CA PRO A 112 4.67 -1.29 15.74
C PRO A 112 4.59 -0.10 14.78
N PHE A 113 3.91 -0.25 13.65
CA PHE A 113 3.81 0.79 12.62
C PHE A 113 3.39 2.17 13.17
N GLY A 114 2.46 2.20 14.14
CA GLY A 114 1.96 3.43 14.76
C GLY A 114 2.95 4.17 15.67
N SER A 115 4.04 3.53 16.10
CA SER A 115 5.01 4.12 17.05
C SER A 115 5.86 5.25 16.45
N LYS A 116 5.81 5.47 15.13
CA LYS A 116 6.56 6.51 14.39
C LYS A 116 8.09 6.46 14.59
N GLN A 117 8.63 5.32 15.01
CA GLN A 117 10.07 5.10 15.14
C GLN A 117 10.77 5.03 13.77
N LYS A 118 12.11 5.05 13.78
CA LYS A 118 12.94 4.92 12.56
C LYS A 118 12.78 3.57 11.86
N GLU A 119 12.43 2.55 12.63
CA GLU A 119 12.24 1.18 12.18
C GLU A 119 10.78 0.77 12.36
N VAL A 120 10.31 -0.16 11.52
CA VAL A 120 8.97 -0.73 11.61
C VAL A 120 9.02 -2.25 11.57
N CYS A 121 8.33 -2.89 12.52
CA CYS A 121 8.15 -4.33 12.59
C CYS A 121 7.21 -4.81 11.49
N ILE A 122 7.65 -5.84 10.77
CA ILE A 122 6.90 -6.52 9.72
C ILE A 122 6.58 -7.98 10.06
N ASN A 123 6.94 -8.44 11.27
CA ASN A 123 6.58 -9.78 11.74
C ASN A 123 5.04 -9.88 11.78
N PRO A 124 4.42 -10.76 10.97
CA PRO A 124 2.97 -10.79 10.86
C PRO A 124 2.29 -11.29 12.14
N TYR A 125 3.01 -12.00 13.03
CA TYR A 125 2.51 -12.46 14.32
C TYR A 125 2.59 -11.40 15.42
N HIS A 126 3.17 -10.23 15.14
CA HIS A 126 3.15 -9.08 16.04
C HIS A 126 1.92 -8.19 15.84
N TYR A 127 1.01 -8.60 14.96
CA TYR A 127 -0.26 -7.94 14.69
C TYR A 127 -1.41 -8.93 14.88
N LYS A 128 -2.55 -8.44 15.35
CA LYS A 128 -3.83 -9.16 15.34
C LYS A 128 -4.78 -8.50 14.36
N ARG A 129 -5.58 -9.31 13.68
CA ARG A 129 -6.67 -8.81 12.86
C ARG A 129 -7.82 -8.36 13.77
N VAL A 130 -8.43 -7.25 13.41
CA VAL A 130 -9.62 -6.70 14.06
C VAL A 130 -10.63 -6.34 12.99
N GLU A 131 -11.89 -6.23 13.38
CA GLU A 131 -12.91 -5.69 12.49
C GLU A 131 -12.60 -4.23 12.17
N SER A 132 -12.70 -3.88 10.88
CA SER A 132 -12.61 -2.48 10.48
C SER A 132 -13.78 -1.72 11.13
N PRO A 133 -13.54 -0.56 11.75
CA PRO A 133 -14.63 0.23 12.29
C PRO A 133 -15.64 0.53 11.17
N VAL A 134 -16.92 0.25 11.44
CA VAL A 134 -18.01 0.69 10.57
C VAL A 134 -18.04 2.21 10.58
N LEU A 135 -17.77 2.82 9.43
CA LEU A 135 -17.95 4.26 9.28
C LEU A 135 -19.44 4.58 9.43
N PRO A 136 -19.83 5.60 10.21
CA PRO A 136 -21.22 6.04 10.26
C PRO A 136 -21.68 6.45 8.86
N PRO A 137 -22.97 6.29 8.52
CA PRO A 137 -23.50 6.68 7.23
C PRO A 137 -23.18 8.15 6.94
N VAL A 138 -22.47 8.42 5.85
CA VAL A 138 -22.25 9.79 5.38
C VAL A 138 -23.59 10.30 4.85
N LEU A 139 -24.29 11.11 5.65
CA LEU A 139 -25.42 11.89 5.18
C LEU A 139 -24.88 12.94 4.22
N VAL A 140 -24.86 12.63 2.93
CA VAL A 140 -24.64 13.66 1.90
C VAL A 140 -25.88 14.54 1.86
N PRO A 141 -25.77 15.87 2.09
CA PRO A 141 -26.89 16.76 1.85
C PRO A 141 -27.28 16.65 0.37
N ARG A 142 -28.47 16.10 0.08
CA ARG A 142 -29.01 16.00 -1.29
C ARG A 142 -29.43 17.35 -1.86
N HIS A 143 -29.38 18.41 -1.07
CA HIS A 143 -29.76 19.75 -1.45
C HIS A 143 -28.49 20.57 -1.62
N SER A 144 -27.95 20.54 -2.83
CA SER A 144 -27.17 21.67 -3.32
C SER A 144 -28.16 22.82 -3.46
N GLU A 145 -28.22 23.71 -2.47
CA GLU A 145 -28.59 25.09 -2.78
C GLU A 145 -27.45 25.65 -3.62
N TYR A 146 -27.43 25.25 -4.89
CA TYR A 146 -26.54 25.78 -5.91
C TYR A 146 -26.91 27.25 -6.06
N ASN A 147 -26.23 28.13 -5.31
CA ASN A 147 -26.31 29.56 -5.54
C ASN A 147 -25.50 29.87 -6.82
N PRO A 148 -26.13 30.14 -7.97
CA PRO A 148 -25.43 30.28 -9.25
C PRO A 148 -24.48 31.48 -9.26
N GLN A 149 -24.61 32.39 -8.29
CA GLN A 149 -23.83 33.63 -8.21
C GLN A 149 -22.40 33.43 -7.66
N HIS A 150 -22.10 32.32 -6.99
CA HIS A 150 -20.77 32.07 -6.39
C HIS A 150 -19.86 31.15 -7.22
N SER A 151 -20.33 30.66 -8.37
CA SER A 151 -19.50 29.84 -9.25
C SER A 151 -18.47 30.73 -9.97
N LEU A 152 -17.18 30.54 -9.69
CA LEU A 152 -16.08 31.22 -10.38
C LEU A 152 -16.17 31.04 -11.92
N LEU A 153 -16.74 29.92 -12.38
CA LEU A 153 -17.02 29.65 -13.80
C LEU A 153 -18.05 30.63 -14.42
N ALA A 154 -19.00 31.15 -13.63
CA ALA A 154 -19.95 32.15 -14.10
C ALA A 154 -19.32 33.54 -14.27
N GLN A 155 -18.32 33.88 -13.43
CA GLN A 155 -17.58 35.14 -13.54
C GLN A 155 -16.72 35.19 -14.81
N PHE A 156 -16.11 34.08 -15.24
CA PHE A 156 -15.34 34.04 -16.48
C PHE A 156 -16.19 34.20 -17.75
N ARG A 157 -17.48 33.82 -17.70
CA ARG A 157 -18.38 33.94 -18.86
C ARG A 157 -18.88 35.37 -19.08
N ASN A 158 -18.86 36.22 -18.06
CA ASN A 158 -19.37 37.59 -18.14
C ASN A 158 -18.35 38.60 -18.70
N LEU A 159 -17.06 38.25 -18.74
CA LEU A 159 -16.01 39.12 -19.29
C LEU A 159 -15.86 39.02 -20.83
N GLY A 160 -16.57 38.09 -21.48
CA GLY A 160 -16.46 37.83 -22.92
C GLY A 160 -17.44 38.58 -23.83
N GLN A 161 -18.26 39.52 -23.31
CA GLN A 161 -19.32 40.19 -24.09
C GLN A 161 -19.03 41.64 -24.49
N ASN A 162 -17.82 42.15 -24.32
CA ASN A 162 -17.45 43.50 -24.79
C ASN A 162 -16.26 43.45 -25.75
N GLU A 163 -16.43 42.85 -26.93
CA GLU A 163 -15.50 43.05 -28.06
C GLU A 163 -16.20 43.89 -29.15
N PRO A 164 -15.55 44.96 -29.67
CA PRO A 164 -16.17 45.91 -30.59
C PRO A 164 -16.29 45.36 -32.03
N HIS A 165 -17.37 45.78 -32.69
CA HIS A 165 -17.77 45.45 -34.05
C HIS A 165 -16.72 45.87 -35.11
N MET A 166 -16.11 44.92 -35.83
CA MET A 166 -15.32 45.20 -37.03
C MET A 166 -16.21 45.37 -38.29
N PRO A 167 -15.91 46.31 -39.20
CA PRO A 167 -16.67 46.48 -40.43
C PRO A 167 -16.34 45.40 -41.47
N HIS A 168 -17.37 44.95 -42.18
CA HIS A 168 -17.26 44.00 -43.28
C HIS A 168 -16.85 44.73 -44.56
N ASN A 169 -15.76 44.28 -45.21
CA ASN A 169 -15.41 44.72 -46.56
C ASN A 169 -15.89 43.66 -47.56
N GLY A 170 -16.96 43.97 -48.29
CA GLY A 170 -17.47 43.14 -49.38
C GLY A 170 -16.72 43.45 -50.68
N GLY A 171 -16.20 42.42 -51.33
CA GLY A 171 -15.76 42.50 -52.72
C GLY A 171 -16.84 41.95 -53.65
N HIS A 172 -17.16 42.68 -54.72
CA HIS A 172 -17.65 42.10 -55.96
C HIS A 172 -17.29 42.99 -57.16
N VAL A 173 -16.74 42.31 -58.16
CA VAL A 173 -16.46 42.65 -59.57
C VAL A 173 -15.26 43.57 -59.86
#